data_AF-A0A426Y8A7-F1
#
_entry.id   AF-A0A426Y8A7-F1
#
_cell.length_a   1.000
_cell.length_b   1.000
_cell.length_c   1.000
_cell.angle_alpha   90.00
_cell.angle_beta   90.00
_cell.angle_gamma   90.00
#
_symmetry.space_group_name_H-M   'P 1'
#
loop_
_entity.id
_entity.type
_entity.pdbx_description
1 polymer ?
#
loop_
_entity_poly.entity_id
_entity_poly.type
_entity_poly.pdbx_seq_one_letter_code
_entity_poly.pdbx_strand_id
1 'polypeptide(L)'
;MTAFHALRVSRHALLNRAHMLLYSLAILALLRHRLSCLLSSSRFLPLLLADLVLAFMWVACQASRWRPVRRHEFPDRLLREVDPAAFPALDVFICTADPHREPPISVVSTALSAMAFDYPPDRLSIYVSDDGGSAVTLFAFMEASRFARYWLPFCKENGLLDRSPEAFFRSNIGGDSDKMKDSKDKHDDRDSCLVQMMYESMKAKVEGAMERGYVGNDVIFDAEERELFEKWKGFARHDHPSVIQVIFSFMSQSLHTTIAIWILNNSSY
;
A
#
# COMPACT_ATOMS: atom_id res chain seq x y z
N MET A 1 -34.43 -1.36 -1.45
CA MET A 1 -32.96 -1.44 -1.52
C MET A 1 -32.40 -0.36 -0.60
N THR A 2 -31.65 -0.74 0.42
CA THR A 2 -30.94 0.26 1.24
C THR A 2 -29.67 0.68 0.51
N ALA A 3 -29.28 1.95 0.59
CA ALA A 3 -28.07 2.41 -0.08
C ALA A 3 -26.82 1.88 0.66
N PHE A 4 -25.87 1.31 -0.08
CA PHE A 4 -24.56 0.86 0.43
C PHE A 4 -23.60 2.01 0.74
N HIS A 5 -23.87 3.20 0.21
CA HIS A 5 -23.11 4.40 0.49
C HIS A 5 -24.02 5.64 0.53
N ALA A 6 -23.57 6.69 1.19
CA ALA A 6 -24.22 7.99 1.23
C ALA A 6 -23.21 9.11 0.90
N LEU A 7 -23.68 10.10 0.15
CA LEU A 7 -22.92 11.32 -0.14
C LEU A 7 -23.46 12.45 0.73
N ARG A 8 -22.58 13.10 1.50
CA ARG A 8 -22.92 14.28 2.30
C ARG A 8 -22.05 15.45 1.90
N VAL A 9 -22.68 16.55 1.50
CA VAL A 9 -21.97 17.82 1.30
C VAL A 9 -21.50 18.33 2.67
N SER A 10 -20.23 18.74 2.75
CA SER A 10 -19.67 19.28 3.98
C SER A 10 -20.41 20.55 4.40
N ARG A 11 -20.73 20.69 5.69
CA ARG A 11 -21.29 21.91 6.28
C ARG A 11 -20.37 23.12 6.07
N HIS A 12 -19.06 22.87 5.93
CA HIS A 12 -18.05 23.89 5.64
C HIS A 12 -18.14 24.45 4.22
N ALA A 13 -18.98 23.91 3.32
CA ALA A 13 -19.13 24.45 1.97
C ALA A 13 -19.57 25.92 1.99
N LEU A 14 -20.41 26.32 2.95
CA LEU A 14 -20.82 27.71 3.11
C LEU A 14 -19.65 28.59 3.57
N LEU A 15 -18.89 28.14 4.57
CA LEU A 15 -17.70 28.83 5.05
C LEU A 15 -16.63 28.98 3.97
N ASN A 16 -16.41 27.92 3.18
CA ASN A 16 -15.48 27.95 2.05
C ASN A 16 -15.92 28.95 0.99
N ARG A 17 -17.21 29.04 0.67
CA ARG A 17 -17.75 30.02 -0.29
C ARG A 17 -17.59 31.45 0.22
N ALA A 18 -17.89 31.69 1.49
CA ALA A 18 -17.68 33.00 2.11
C ALA A 18 -16.18 33.38 2.09
N HIS A 19 -15.30 32.45 2.44
CA HIS A 19 -13.85 32.64 2.38
C HIS A 19 -13.38 32.94 0.96
N MET A 20 -13.87 32.21 -0.06
CA MET A 20 -13.54 32.48 -1.46
C MET A 20 -13.97 33.88 -1.90
N LEU A 21 -15.19 34.30 -1.55
CA LEU A 21 -15.65 35.64 -1.87
C LEU A 21 -14.75 36.70 -1.23
N LEU A 22 -14.47 36.58 0.08
CA LEU A 22 -13.62 37.52 0.79
C LEU A 22 -12.20 37.62 0.19
N TYR A 23 -11.56 36.48 -0.06
CA TYR A 23 -10.21 36.44 -0.64
C TYR A 23 -10.18 36.94 -2.09
N SER A 24 -11.22 36.66 -2.87
CA SER A 24 -11.32 37.18 -4.25
C SER A 24 -11.37 38.72 -4.26
N LEU A 25 -12.07 39.34 -3.31
CA LEU A 25 -12.12 40.79 -3.16
C LEU A 25 -10.74 41.35 -2.75
N ALA A 26 -10.03 40.68 -1.85
CA ALA A 26 -8.69 41.07 -1.43
C ALA A 26 -7.68 40.99 -2.60
N ILE A 27 -7.74 39.92 -3.40
CA ILE A 27 -6.90 39.75 -4.60
C ILE A 27 -7.20 40.84 -5.63
N LEU A 28 -8.49 41.13 -5.91
CA LEU A 28 -8.87 42.20 -6.83
C LEU A 28 -8.39 43.58 -6.36
N ALA A 29 -8.46 43.86 -5.06
CA ALA A 29 -7.94 45.10 -4.48
C ALA A 29 -6.41 45.20 -4.63
N LEU A 30 -5.68 44.11 -4.37
CA LEU A 30 -4.23 44.04 -4.56
C LEU A 30 -3.84 44.27 -6.02
N LEU A 31 -4.48 43.56 -6.95
CA LEU A 31 -4.21 43.68 -8.39
C LEU A 31 -4.52 45.08 -8.91
N ARG A 32 -5.61 45.70 -8.44
CA ARG A 32 -5.94 47.09 -8.76
C ARG A 32 -4.86 48.05 -8.26
N HIS A 33 -4.41 47.90 -7.01
CA HIS A 33 -3.35 48.73 -6.45
C HIS A 33 -2.04 48.59 -7.23
N ARG A 34 -1.64 47.35 -7.55
CA ARG A 34 -0.46 47.05 -8.36
C ARG A 34 -0.54 47.63 -9.76
N LEU A 35 -1.72 47.59 -10.38
CA LEU A 35 -1.96 48.21 -11.68
C LEU A 35 -1.81 49.74 -11.60
N SER A 36 -2.33 50.39 -10.55
CA SER A 36 -2.11 51.82 -10.33
C SER A 36 -0.63 52.16 -10.13
N CYS A 37 0.14 51.34 -9.40
CA CYS A 37 1.58 51.53 -9.27
C CYS A 37 2.32 51.34 -10.60
N LEU A 38 1.90 50.39 -11.44
CA LEU A 38 2.47 50.17 -12.78
C LEU A 38 2.27 51.39 -13.69
N LEU A 39 1.11 52.04 -13.62
CA LEU A 39 0.83 53.29 -14.35
C LEU A 39 1.76 54.43 -13.90
N SER A 40 2.22 54.42 -12.65
CA SER A 40 3.18 55.39 -12.12
C SER A 40 4.65 55.03 -12.42
N SER A 41 5.00 53.75 -12.49
CA SER A 41 6.36 53.29 -12.77
C SER A 41 6.39 51.86 -13.33
N SER A 42 7.13 51.65 -14.42
CA SER A 42 7.31 50.33 -15.06
C SER A 42 8.01 49.30 -14.17
N ARG A 43 8.68 49.72 -13.09
CA ARG A 43 9.39 48.84 -12.15
C ARG A 43 8.47 47.86 -11.40
N PHE A 44 7.16 48.10 -11.40
CA PHE A 44 6.17 47.23 -10.75
C PHE A 44 5.66 46.08 -11.64
N LEU A 45 6.07 46.04 -12.92
CA LEU A 45 5.67 44.98 -13.86
C LEU A 45 5.98 43.56 -13.36
N PRO A 46 7.18 43.22 -12.84
CA PRO A 46 7.45 41.87 -12.34
C PRO A 46 6.59 41.52 -11.12
N LEU A 47 6.27 42.48 -10.25
CA LEU A 47 5.39 42.25 -9.11
C LEU A 47 3.95 41.98 -9.56
N LEU A 48 3.44 42.74 -10.54
CA LEU A 48 2.12 42.49 -11.11
C LEU A 48 2.05 41.10 -11.77
N LEU A 49 3.10 40.70 -12.50
CA LEU A 49 3.15 39.37 -13.12
C LEU A 49 3.15 38.25 -12.07
N ALA A 50 3.94 38.39 -11.01
CA ALA A 50 3.95 37.45 -9.89
C ALA A 50 2.57 37.37 -9.20
N ASP A 51 1.95 38.51 -8.91
CA ASP A 51 0.63 38.58 -8.28
C ASP A 51 -0.47 37.97 -9.18
N LEU A 52 -0.37 38.11 -10.52
CA LEU A 52 -1.28 37.47 -11.47
C LEU A 52 -1.11 35.95 -11.49
N VAL A 53 0.11 35.43 -11.48
CA VAL A 53 0.37 33.99 -11.42
C VAL A 53 -0.16 33.41 -10.10
N LEU A 54 0.09 34.08 -8.98
CA LEU A 54 -0.43 33.66 -7.67
C LEU A 54 -1.96 33.71 -7.62
N ALA A 55 -2.58 34.76 -8.16
CA ALA A 55 -4.04 34.87 -8.26
C ALA A 55 -4.63 33.74 -9.12
N PHE A 56 -4.01 33.44 -10.27
CA PHE A 56 -4.43 32.35 -11.14
C PHE A 56 -4.34 30.99 -10.43
N MET A 57 -3.20 30.69 -9.79
CA MET A 57 -3.03 29.45 -9.01
C MET A 57 -4.06 29.34 -7.88
N TRP A 58 -4.35 30.45 -7.19
CA TRP A 58 -5.38 30.49 -6.15
C TRP A 58 -6.78 30.21 -6.72
N VAL A 59 -7.17 30.84 -7.83
CA VAL A 59 -8.47 30.60 -8.50
C VAL A 59 -8.59 29.15 -8.94
N ALA A 60 -7.54 28.58 -9.54
CA ALA A 60 -7.53 27.18 -9.98
C ALA A 60 -7.79 26.20 -8.80
N CYS A 61 -7.24 26.49 -7.61
CA CYS A 61 -7.47 25.69 -6.41
C CYS A 61 -8.91 25.80 -5.86
N GLN A 62 -9.65 26.87 -6.14
CA GLN A 62 -10.98 27.10 -5.56
C GLN A 62 -12.04 26.11 -6.03
N ALA A 63 -11.91 25.54 -7.23
CA ALA A 63 -12.82 24.52 -7.74
C ALA A 63 -12.97 23.32 -6.77
N SER A 64 -11.86 22.89 -6.15
CA SER A 64 -11.85 21.80 -5.17
C SER A 64 -12.59 22.13 -3.86
N ARG A 65 -12.68 23.42 -3.50
CA ARG A 65 -13.23 23.91 -2.23
C ARG A 65 -14.70 24.32 -2.31
N TRP A 66 -15.26 24.44 -3.51
CA TRP A 66 -16.61 24.95 -3.76
C TRP A 66 -17.73 24.06 -3.21
N ARG A 67 -17.56 22.74 -3.33
CA ARG A 67 -18.53 21.76 -2.83
C ARG A 67 -17.83 20.47 -2.38
N PRO A 68 -17.13 20.47 -1.23
CA PRO A 68 -16.51 19.27 -0.72
C PRO A 68 -17.61 18.25 -0.37
N VAL A 69 -17.51 17.05 -0.94
CA VAL A 69 -18.44 15.93 -0.70
C VAL A 69 -17.69 14.85 0.08
N ARG A 70 -18.26 14.40 1.20
CA ARG A 70 -17.79 13.23 1.94
C ARG A 70 -18.64 12.03 1.57
N ARG A 71 -17.98 10.88 1.37
CA ARG A 71 -18.63 9.59 1.19
C ARG A 71 -18.65 8.87 2.53
N HIS A 72 -19.72 8.12 2.78
CA HIS A 72 -19.83 7.23 3.92
C HIS A 72 -20.37 5.89 3.44
N GLU A 73 -19.64 4.83 3.76
CA GLU A 73 -19.87 3.45 3.37
C GLU A 73 -20.55 2.66 4.49
N PHE A 74 -21.35 1.66 4.11
CA PHE A 74 -22.07 0.78 5.04
C PHE A 74 -21.74 -0.68 4.73
N PRO A 75 -20.53 -1.17 5.09
CA PRO A 75 -20.10 -2.53 4.78
C PRO A 75 -21.02 -3.60 5.39
N ASP A 76 -21.57 -3.35 6.59
CA ASP A 76 -22.52 -4.28 7.23
C ASP A 76 -23.78 -4.53 6.40
N ARG A 77 -24.23 -3.53 5.63
CA ARG A 77 -25.39 -3.68 4.75
C ARG A 77 -25.03 -4.48 3.51
N LEU A 78 -23.83 -4.25 2.98
CA LEU A 78 -23.31 -5.01 1.84
C LEU A 78 -23.24 -6.50 2.19
N LEU A 79 -22.65 -6.86 3.33
CA LEU A 79 -22.51 -8.25 3.78
C LEU A 79 -23.85 -8.93 4.10
N ARG A 80 -24.91 -8.17 4.40
CA ARG A 80 -26.27 -8.71 4.62
C ARG A 80 -27.07 -8.91 3.34
N GLU A 81 -26.85 -8.05 2.33
CA GLU A 81 -27.65 -8.04 1.11
C GLU A 81 -26.97 -8.76 -0.07
N VAL A 82 -25.65 -8.91 -0.04
CA VAL A 82 -24.85 -9.50 -1.12
C VAL A 82 -24.01 -10.64 -0.56
N ASP A 83 -24.18 -11.82 -1.16
CA ASP A 83 -23.32 -12.98 -0.89
C ASP A 83 -21.86 -12.63 -1.25
N PRO A 84 -20.88 -12.86 -0.35
CA PRO A 84 -19.46 -12.73 -0.68
C PRO A 84 -19.05 -13.49 -1.95
N ALA A 85 -19.68 -14.64 -2.24
CA ALA A 85 -19.47 -15.38 -3.47
C ALA A 85 -19.98 -14.66 -4.74
N ALA A 86 -20.57 -13.47 -4.63
CA ALA A 86 -20.94 -12.61 -5.75
C ALA A 86 -20.02 -11.38 -5.91
N PHE A 87 -19.04 -11.20 -5.02
CA PHE A 87 -18.13 -10.05 -5.07
C PHE A 87 -17.26 -10.04 -6.34
N PRO A 88 -16.92 -8.90 -6.95
CA PRO A 88 -16.09 -8.90 -8.16
C PRO A 88 -14.70 -9.51 -7.89
N ALA A 89 -14.03 -10.03 -8.91
CA ALA A 89 -12.60 -10.34 -8.77
C ALA A 89 -11.81 -9.05 -8.48
N LEU A 90 -10.84 -9.13 -7.57
CA LEU A 90 -10.00 -8.02 -7.13
C LEU A 90 -8.54 -8.38 -7.33
N ASP A 91 -7.86 -7.58 -8.14
CA ASP A 91 -6.43 -7.70 -8.39
C ASP A 91 -5.68 -6.58 -7.65
N VAL A 92 -4.75 -6.96 -6.78
CA VAL A 92 -3.89 -6.02 -6.04
C VAL A 92 -2.51 -6.01 -6.68
N PHE A 93 -2.08 -4.84 -7.16
CA PHE A 93 -0.75 -4.64 -7.74
C PHE A 93 0.18 -3.96 -6.75
N ILE A 94 1.32 -4.57 -6.48
CA ILE A 94 2.39 -4.06 -5.62
C ILE A 94 3.62 -3.87 -6.49
N CYS A 95 4.04 -2.64 -6.72
CA CYS A 95 5.26 -2.36 -7.47
C CYS A 95 6.40 -2.04 -6.51
N THR A 96 7.57 -2.64 -6.76
CA THR A 96 8.81 -2.37 -6.04
C THR A 96 9.90 -2.02 -7.04
N ALA A 97 10.71 -1.00 -6.73
CA ALA A 97 11.68 -0.44 -7.65
C ALA A 97 13.11 -0.92 -7.40
N ASP A 98 13.51 -1.04 -6.13
CA ASP A 98 14.88 -1.34 -5.74
C ASP A 98 14.92 -1.84 -4.29
N PRO A 99 15.54 -2.99 -4.00
CA PRO A 99 15.52 -3.59 -2.66
C PRO A 99 16.27 -2.77 -1.60
N HIS A 100 17.16 -1.84 -1.98
CA HIS A 100 17.82 -0.95 -1.02
C HIS A 100 16.96 0.28 -0.68
N ARG A 101 16.14 0.76 -1.62
CA ARG A 101 15.20 1.87 -1.37
C ARG A 101 13.90 1.39 -0.73
N GLU A 102 13.45 0.20 -1.13
CA GLU A 102 12.22 -0.45 -0.70
C GLU A 102 12.59 -1.83 -0.17
N PRO A 103 12.94 -1.94 1.14
CA PRO A 103 13.41 -3.19 1.72
C PRO A 103 12.43 -4.35 1.47
N PRO A 104 12.89 -5.52 1.00
CA PRO A 104 12.01 -6.63 0.64
C PRO A 104 11.07 -7.07 1.77
N ILE A 105 11.49 -6.95 3.04
CA ILE A 105 10.63 -7.27 4.19
C ILE A 105 9.39 -6.37 4.31
N SER A 106 9.51 -5.09 3.94
CA SER A 106 8.39 -4.14 3.95
C SER A 106 7.41 -4.43 2.80
N VAL A 107 7.96 -4.76 1.63
CA VAL A 107 7.16 -5.16 0.45
C VAL A 107 6.41 -6.47 0.73
N VAL A 108 7.08 -7.45 1.32
CA VAL A 108 6.49 -8.72 1.79
C VAL A 108 5.39 -8.47 2.82
N SER A 109 5.61 -7.58 3.80
CA SER A 109 4.61 -7.26 4.82
C SER A 109 3.37 -6.60 4.21
N THR A 110 3.56 -5.76 3.19
CA THR A 110 2.47 -5.17 2.41
C THR A 110 1.67 -6.24 1.66
N ALA A 111 2.36 -7.19 1.02
CA ALA A 111 1.70 -8.30 0.33
C ALA A 111 0.95 -9.24 1.28
N LEU A 112 1.54 -9.58 2.43
CA LEU A 112 0.89 -10.37 3.49
C LEU A 112 -0.34 -9.67 4.05
N SER A 113 -0.28 -8.35 4.24
CA SER A 113 -1.42 -7.54 4.66
C SER A 113 -2.56 -7.57 3.63
N ALA A 114 -2.22 -7.45 2.33
CA ALA A 114 -3.20 -7.56 1.25
C ALA A 114 -3.83 -8.96 1.15
N MET A 115 -3.03 -10.03 1.30
CA MET A 115 -3.55 -11.41 1.33
C MET A 115 -4.51 -11.68 2.49
N ALA A 116 -4.34 -10.97 3.60
CA ALA A 116 -5.16 -11.12 4.78
C ALA A 116 -6.46 -10.29 4.73
N PHE A 117 -6.77 -9.62 3.61
CA PHE A 117 -8.04 -8.91 3.45
C PHE A 117 -9.24 -9.82 3.71
N ASP A 118 -10.28 -9.25 4.30
CA ASP A 118 -11.55 -9.94 4.51
C ASP A 118 -12.34 -10.00 3.19
N TYR A 119 -11.81 -10.81 2.26
CA TYR A 119 -12.32 -10.99 0.91
C TYR A 119 -12.29 -12.47 0.52
N PRO A 120 -13.20 -12.94 -0.35
CA PRO A 120 -13.16 -14.30 -0.85
C PRO A 120 -11.80 -14.60 -1.49
N PRO A 121 -11.08 -15.63 -0.99
CA PRO A 121 -9.73 -15.95 -1.46
C PRO A 121 -9.67 -16.35 -2.94
N ASP A 122 -10.74 -16.95 -3.49
CA ASP A 122 -10.92 -17.28 -4.92
C ASP A 122 -11.10 -16.05 -5.82
N ARG A 123 -11.26 -14.86 -5.22
CA ARG A 123 -11.50 -13.59 -5.91
C ARG A 123 -10.44 -12.54 -5.61
N LEU A 124 -9.41 -12.90 -4.86
CA LEU A 124 -8.31 -12.01 -4.53
C LEU A 124 -7.05 -12.55 -5.19
N SER A 125 -6.50 -11.77 -6.12
CA SER A 125 -5.22 -12.06 -6.77
C SER A 125 -4.23 -10.97 -6.41
N ILE A 126 -2.98 -11.35 -6.14
CA ILE A 126 -1.92 -10.40 -5.81
C ILE A 126 -0.80 -10.52 -6.83
N TYR A 127 -0.45 -9.38 -7.39
CA TYR A 127 0.58 -9.20 -8.39
C TYR A 127 1.68 -8.33 -7.83
N VAL A 128 2.91 -8.83 -7.84
CA VAL A 128 4.08 -8.06 -7.41
C VAL A 128 4.93 -7.76 -8.62
N SER A 129 5.15 -6.49 -8.95
CA SER A 129 6.05 -6.05 -10.02
C SER A 129 7.37 -5.61 -9.42
N ASP A 130 8.48 -6.30 -9.71
CA ASP A 130 9.82 -5.85 -9.30
C ASP A 130 10.60 -5.28 -10.48
N ASP A 131 10.71 -3.95 -10.55
CA ASP A 131 11.49 -3.26 -11.58
C ASP A 131 13.00 -3.39 -11.34
N GLY A 132 13.41 -3.81 -10.14
CA GLY A 132 14.81 -4.04 -9.78
C GLY A 132 15.35 -5.39 -10.23
N GLY A 133 14.47 -6.33 -10.58
CA GLY A 133 14.85 -7.71 -10.94
C GLY A 133 15.71 -8.38 -9.86
N SER A 134 15.45 -8.11 -8.58
CA SER A 134 16.31 -8.53 -7.47
C SER A 134 16.00 -9.95 -7.01
N ALA A 135 17.01 -10.83 -7.08
CA ALA A 135 16.90 -12.19 -6.54
C ALA A 135 16.56 -12.19 -5.04
N VAL A 136 16.96 -11.16 -4.29
CA VAL A 136 16.63 -11.04 -2.86
C VAL A 136 15.15 -10.73 -2.65
N THR A 137 14.52 -9.96 -3.55
CA THR A 137 13.07 -9.74 -3.54
C THR A 137 12.33 -11.06 -3.77
N LEU A 138 12.75 -11.83 -4.79
CA LEU A 138 12.18 -13.16 -5.03
C LEU A 138 12.29 -14.06 -3.79
N PHE A 139 13.48 -14.12 -3.19
CA PHE A 139 13.72 -14.90 -1.98
C PHE A 139 12.84 -14.46 -0.81
N ALA A 140 12.67 -13.16 -0.61
CA ALA A 140 11.78 -12.63 0.42
C ALA A 140 10.34 -13.11 0.21
N PHE A 141 9.84 -13.12 -1.02
CA PHE A 141 8.50 -13.61 -1.32
C PHE A 141 8.36 -15.13 -1.21
N MET A 142 9.42 -15.90 -1.45
CA MET A 142 9.43 -17.34 -1.20
C MET A 142 9.34 -17.64 0.29
N GLU A 143 10.14 -16.98 1.12
CA GLU A 143 10.03 -17.10 2.58
C GLU A 143 8.68 -16.58 3.10
N ALA A 144 8.16 -15.49 2.52
CA ALA A 144 6.83 -14.97 2.82
C ALA A 144 5.73 -16.00 2.53
N SER A 145 5.84 -16.74 1.44
CA SER A 145 4.86 -17.78 1.08
C SER A 145 4.80 -18.90 2.12
N ARG A 146 5.94 -19.24 2.73
CA ARG A 146 6.03 -20.22 3.82
C ARG A 146 5.39 -19.67 5.09
N PHE A 147 5.70 -18.42 5.44
CA PHE A 147 5.13 -17.73 6.59
C PHE A 147 3.62 -17.47 6.46
N ALA A 148 3.13 -17.16 5.25
CA ALA A 148 1.72 -16.88 4.96
C ALA A 148 0.79 -18.02 5.41
N ARG A 149 1.27 -19.27 5.35
CA ARG A 149 0.50 -20.45 5.80
C ARG A 149 0.10 -20.39 7.28
N TYR A 150 0.83 -19.63 8.08
CA TYR A 150 0.58 -19.43 9.51
C TYR A 150 -0.01 -18.05 9.78
N TRP A 151 0.48 -17.02 9.10
CA TRP A 151 0.01 -15.64 9.27
C TRP A 151 -1.45 -15.45 8.86
N LEU A 152 -1.87 -15.96 7.68
CA LEU A 152 -3.21 -15.69 7.16
C LEU A 152 -4.32 -16.31 8.03
N PRO A 153 -4.22 -17.59 8.47
CA PRO A 153 -5.18 -18.13 9.45
C PRO A 153 -5.15 -17.35 10.77
N PHE A 154 -3.96 -17.02 11.28
CA PHE A 154 -3.81 -16.26 12.53
C PHE A 154 -4.51 -14.90 12.47
N CYS A 155 -4.39 -14.15 11.36
CA CYS A 155 -5.10 -12.89 11.16
C CYS A 155 -6.62 -13.06 11.21
N LYS A 156 -7.12 -14.13 10.59
CA LYS A 156 -8.56 -14.39 10.45
C LYS A 156 -9.18 -14.85 11.77
N GLU A 157 -8.52 -15.78 12.46
CA GLU A 157 -8.97 -16.35 13.73
C GLU A 157 -8.98 -15.30 14.86
N ASN A 158 -7.98 -14.42 14.87
CA ASN A 158 -7.86 -13.35 15.88
C ASN A 158 -8.53 -12.03 15.48
N GLY A 159 -9.15 -11.95 14.30
CA GLY A 159 -9.85 -10.75 13.84
C GLY A 159 -8.96 -9.50 13.80
N LEU A 160 -7.69 -9.65 13.42
CA LEU A 160 -6.71 -8.57 13.50
C LEU A 160 -7.10 -7.39 12.62
N LEU A 161 -7.08 -6.18 13.20
CA LEU A 161 -7.32 -4.94 12.45
C LEU A 161 -6.10 -4.58 11.62
N ASP A 162 -4.90 -4.63 12.22
CA ASP A 162 -3.63 -4.45 11.52
C ASP A 162 -3.11 -5.81 11.03
N ARG A 163 -3.13 -6.00 9.71
CA ARG A 163 -2.77 -7.24 9.04
C ARG A 163 -1.36 -7.22 8.47
N SER A 164 -0.64 -6.10 8.61
CA SER A 164 0.77 -6.06 8.29
C SER A 164 1.55 -6.69 9.45
N PRO A 165 2.30 -7.79 9.22
CA PRO A 165 3.05 -8.42 10.30
C PRO A 165 4.09 -7.46 10.89
N GLU A 166 4.73 -6.64 10.06
CA GLU A 166 5.70 -5.63 10.51
C GLU A 166 5.05 -4.59 11.42
N ALA A 167 3.86 -4.09 11.10
CA ALA A 167 3.17 -3.09 11.91
C ALA A 167 2.59 -3.72 13.19
N PHE A 168 1.98 -4.90 13.08
CA PHE A 168 1.46 -5.67 14.21
C PHE A 168 2.54 -5.94 15.27
N PHE A 169 3.68 -6.55 14.88
CA PHE A 169 4.74 -6.88 15.83
C PHE A 169 5.50 -5.66 16.34
N ARG A 170 5.65 -4.58 15.55
CA ARG A 170 6.18 -3.31 16.05
C ARG A 170 5.31 -2.73 17.18
N SER A 171 3.99 -2.77 17.01
CA SER A 171 3.04 -2.22 17.99
C SER A 171 3.05 -3.01 19.31
N ASN A 172 3.22 -4.34 19.25
CA ASN A 172 3.29 -5.19 20.43
C ASN A 172 4.60 -5.06 21.23
N ILE A 173 5.71 -4.75 20.56
CA ILE A 173 7.01 -4.51 21.24
C ILE A 173 7.05 -3.14 21.94
N GLY A 174 6.26 -2.16 21.47
CA GLY A 174 6.30 -0.77 21.89
C GLY A 174 5.47 -0.38 23.12
N GLY A 175 4.71 -1.30 23.72
CA GLY A 175 3.97 -1.04 24.96
C GLY A 175 2.77 -0.10 24.79
N ASP A 176 1.65 -0.64 24.31
CA ASP A 176 0.33 -0.19 24.76
C ASP A 176 -0.51 -1.44 25.08
N SER A 177 -0.17 -2.06 26.21
CA SER A 177 -0.80 -3.28 26.74
C SER A 177 -2.23 -3.07 27.23
N ASP A 178 -2.83 -1.91 27.00
CA ASP A 178 -4.20 -1.58 27.41
C ASP A 178 -5.27 -1.90 26.36
N LYS A 179 -4.91 -2.34 25.14
CA LYS A 179 -5.90 -2.73 24.13
C LYS A 179 -6.13 -4.24 23.97
N MET A 180 -5.38 -5.08 24.69
CA MET A 180 -5.47 -6.54 24.58
C MET A 180 -5.87 -7.21 25.89
N LYS A 181 -6.63 -6.51 26.76
CA LYS A 181 -7.13 -7.08 28.03
C LYS A 181 -8.57 -7.60 27.99
N ASP A 182 -9.32 -7.37 26.92
CA ASP A 182 -10.73 -7.80 26.85
C ASP A 182 -10.98 -9.13 26.13
N SER A 183 -9.93 -9.79 25.62
CA SER A 183 -10.06 -11.10 24.97
C SER A 183 -9.26 -12.18 25.70
N LYS A 184 -10.02 -12.87 26.53
CA LYS A 184 -9.78 -14.12 27.26
C LYS A 184 -9.31 -15.27 26.35
N ASP A 185 -8.05 -15.71 26.47
CA ASP A 185 -7.65 -17.12 26.72
C ASP A 185 -6.12 -17.32 26.66
N LYS A 186 -5.56 -18.02 27.65
CA LYS A 186 -4.11 -18.32 27.76
C LYS A 186 -3.56 -19.23 26.64
N HIS A 187 -4.43 -19.77 25.77
CA HIS A 187 -4.02 -20.55 24.61
C HIS A 187 -3.49 -19.66 23.48
N ASP A 188 -3.99 -18.42 23.39
CA ASP A 188 -3.69 -17.44 22.35
C ASP A 188 -2.21 -16.96 22.39
N ASP A 189 -1.62 -16.96 23.58
CA ASP A 189 -0.25 -16.46 23.79
C ASP A 189 0.83 -17.37 23.17
N ARG A 190 0.59 -18.68 23.12
CA ARG A 190 1.53 -19.64 22.53
C ARG A 190 1.56 -19.54 21.00
N ASP A 191 0.40 -19.46 20.38
CA ASP A 191 0.28 -19.41 18.93
C ASP A 191 0.77 -18.05 18.41
N SER A 192 0.44 -16.95 19.11
CA SER A 192 0.99 -15.63 18.84
C SER A 192 2.53 -15.60 18.94
N CYS A 193 3.11 -16.19 20.00
CA CYS A 193 4.57 -16.30 20.16
C CYS A 193 5.21 -17.13 19.02
N LEU A 194 4.60 -18.25 18.63
CA LEU A 194 5.09 -19.05 17.52
C LEU A 194 5.08 -18.26 16.21
N VAL A 195 3.98 -17.58 15.89
CA VAL A 195 3.86 -16.76 14.67
C VAL A 195 4.87 -15.61 14.69
N GLN A 196 5.09 -14.99 15.84
CA GLN A 196 6.13 -13.97 16.01
C GLN A 196 7.54 -14.53 15.76
N MET A 197 7.86 -15.69 16.31
CA MET A 197 9.15 -16.36 16.07
C MET A 197 9.35 -16.70 14.59
N MET A 198 8.30 -17.14 13.90
CA MET A 198 8.36 -17.41 12.46
C MET A 198 8.56 -16.14 11.63
N TYR A 199 7.90 -15.04 12.01
CA TYR A 199 8.10 -13.73 11.38
C TYR A 199 9.54 -13.24 11.56
N GLU A 200 10.07 -13.25 12.78
CA GLU A 200 11.46 -12.83 13.05
C GLU A 200 12.48 -13.74 12.36
N SER A 201 12.20 -15.05 12.27
CA SER A 201 13.05 -15.98 11.51
C SER A 201 13.06 -15.65 10.02
N MET A 202 11.90 -15.43 9.40
CA MET A 202 11.80 -14.99 8.00
C MET A 202 12.55 -13.67 7.79
N LYS A 203 12.28 -12.67 8.65
CA LYS A 203 12.91 -11.35 8.58
C LYS A 203 14.43 -11.44 8.65
N ALA A 204 14.97 -12.17 9.62
CA ALA A 204 16.42 -12.35 9.77
C ALA A 204 17.07 -13.00 8.54
N LYS A 205 16.42 -13.99 7.92
CA LYS A 205 16.93 -14.61 6.67
C LYS A 205 16.96 -13.61 5.51
N VAL A 206 15.89 -12.83 5.35
CA VAL A 206 15.78 -11.84 4.27
C VAL A 206 16.78 -10.70 4.46
N GLU A 207 16.90 -10.18 5.69
CA GLU A 207 17.88 -9.16 6.03
C GLU A 207 19.32 -9.68 5.85
N GLY A 208 19.61 -10.92 6.26
CA GLY A 208 20.91 -11.54 6.02
C GLY A 208 21.23 -11.77 4.52
N ALA A 209 20.22 -12.02 3.68
CA ALA A 209 20.40 -12.08 2.22
C ALA A 209 20.64 -10.68 1.62
N MET A 210 19.95 -9.66 2.14
CA MET A 210 20.14 -8.26 1.77
C MET A 210 21.55 -7.76 2.12
N GLU A 211 22.03 -8.06 3.33
CA GLU A 211 23.37 -7.68 3.79
C GLU A 211 24.48 -8.36 2.98
N ARG A 212 24.28 -9.64 2.60
CA ARG A 212 25.21 -10.36 1.71
C ARG A 212 25.17 -9.86 0.27
N GLY A 213 24.07 -9.25 -0.16
CA GLY A 213 23.82 -8.82 -1.54
C GLY A 213 23.52 -9.96 -2.51
N TYR A 214 23.40 -11.20 -2.02
CA TYR A 214 23.02 -12.37 -2.82
C TYR A 214 22.30 -13.41 -1.95
N VAL A 215 21.53 -14.28 -2.61
CA VAL A 215 20.85 -15.42 -1.97
C VAL A 215 21.80 -16.61 -2.00
N GLY A 216 22.28 -17.04 -0.84
CA GLY A 216 23.21 -18.15 -0.73
C GLY A 216 22.53 -19.51 -0.90
N ASN A 217 23.29 -20.53 -1.34
CA ASN A 217 22.77 -21.89 -1.50
C ASN A 217 22.41 -22.56 -0.16
N ASP A 218 22.87 -22.00 0.96
CA ASP A 218 22.58 -22.42 2.34
C ASP A 218 21.14 -22.17 2.76
N VAL A 219 20.46 -21.20 2.13
CA VAL A 219 19.07 -20.83 2.44
C VAL A 219 18.06 -21.39 1.42
N ILE A 220 18.54 -22.05 0.36
CA ILE A 220 17.72 -22.66 -0.69
C ILE A 220 17.60 -24.15 -0.39
N PHE A 221 16.39 -24.61 -0.06
CA PHE A 221 16.16 -25.98 0.40
C PHE A 221 15.82 -26.95 -0.74
N ASP A 222 15.06 -26.49 -1.73
CA ASP A 222 14.53 -27.35 -2.79
C ASP A 222 15.30 -27.22 -4.10
N ALA A 223 15.32 -28.30 -4.89
CA ALA A 223 16.00 -28.34 -6.19
C ALA A 223 15.35 -27.39 -7.21
N GLU A 224 14.02 -27.26 -7.17
CA GLU A 224 13.27 -26.32 -8.02
C GLU A 224 13.59 -24.87 -7.69
N GLU A 225 13.66 -24.53 -6.39
CA GLU A 225 14.06 -23.19 -5.95
C GLU A 225 15.49 -22.87 -6.42
N ARG A 226 16.38 -23.85 -6.38
CA ARG A 226 17.75 -23.68 -6.88
C ARG A 226 17.77 -23.39 -8.38
N GLU A 227 17.02 -24.13 -9.19
CA GLU A 227 16.90 -23.89 -10.63
C GLU A 227 16.32 -22.50 -10.93
N LEU A 228 15.32 -22.07 -10.16
CA LEU A 228 14.76 -20.71 -10.23
C LEU A 228 15.83 -19.65 -9.94
N PHE A 229 16.61 -19.81 -8.88
CA PHE A 229 17.67 -18.86 -8.56
C PHE A 229 18.83 -18.88 -9.56
N GLU A 230 19.15 -20.03 -10.16
CA GLU A 230 20.12 -20.09 -11.27
C GLU A 230 19.65 -19.26 -12.47
N LYS A 231 18.35 -19.29 -12.80
CA LYS A 231 17.78 -18.45 -13.88
C LYS A 231 17.93 -16.95 -13.59
N TRP A 232 17.93 -16.57 -12.32
CA TRP A 232 18.03 -15.19 -11.87
C TRP A 232 19.46 -14.70 -11.64
N LYS A 233 20.45 -15.60 -11.67
CA LYS A 233 21.85 -15.20 -11.60
C LYS A 233 22.21 -14.38 -12.84
N GLY A 234 22.87 -13.26 -12.61
CA GLY A 234 23.35 -12.38 -13.67
C GLY A 234 22.33 -11.37 -14.18
N PHE A 235 21.14 -11.28 -13.58
CA PHE A 235 20.22 -10.17 -13.86
C PHE A 235 20.85 -8.88 -13.35
N ALA A 236 21.03 -7.93 -14.26
CA ALA A 236 21.35 -6.56 -13.91
C ALA A 236 20.08 -5.72 -13.96
N ARG A 237 19.98 -4.69 -13.13
CA ARG A 237 18.83 -3.77 -13.09
C ARG A 237 18.43 -3.22 -14.46
N HIS A 238 19.41 -3.00 -15.34
CA HIS A 238 19.19 -2.45 -16.69
C HIS A 238 19.23 -3.51 -17.79
N ASP A 239 19.50 -4.77 -17.44
CA ASP A 239 19.65 -5.86 -18.39
C ASP A 239 19.22 -7.19 -17.74
N HIS A 240 17.93 -7.48 -17.87
CA HIS A 240 17.33 -8.74 -17.46
C HIS A 240 16.14 -9.07 -18.38
N PRO A 241 15.85 -10.35 -18.67
CA PRO A 241 14.64 -10.72 -19.38
C PRO A 241 13.40 -10.43 -18.51
N SER A 242 12.24 -10.25 -19.15
CA SER A 242 10.97 -10.29 -18.43
C SER A 242 10.70 -11.70 -17.92
N VAL A 243 10.42 -11.84 -16.63
CA VAL A 243 10.17 -13.13 -15.98
C VAL A 243 8.85 -13.07 -15.23
N ILE A 244 8.03 -14.11 -15.40
CA ILE A 244 6.79 -14.29 -14.64
C ILE A 244 6.98 -15.54 -13.80
N GLN A 245 6.81 -15.41 -12.49
CA GLN A 245 6.92 -16.51 -11.54
C GLN A 245 5.68 -16.57 -10.65
N VAL A 246 5.03 -17.73 -10.60
CA VAL A 246 3.95 -17.98 -9.65
C VAL A 246 4.55 -18.68 -8.43
N ILE A 247 4.44 -18.07 -7.25
CA ILE A 247 5.13 -18.54 -6.03
C ILE A 247 4.17 -19.25 -5.08
N PHE A 248 2.90 -18.85 -5.06
CA PHE A 248 1.99 -19.32 -4.04
C PHE A 248 0.60 -19.57 -4.60
N SER A 249 0.10 -20.78 -4.37
CA SER A 249 -1.31 -21.16 -4.47
C SER A 249 -1.68 -21.77 -3.13
N PHE A 250 -2.44 -21.07 -2.30
CA PHE A 250 -2.98 -21.65 -1.08
C PHE A 250 -4.06 -22.67 -1.45
N MET A 251 -3.92 -23.92 -1.00
CA MET A 251 -4.98 -24.94 -1.08
C MET A 251 -5.46 -25.25 0.34
N SER A 252 -6.51 -24.55 0.80
CA SER A 252 -7.33 -25.08 1.89
C SER A 252 -8.67 -25.49 1.30
N GLN A 253 -8.79 -26.78 1.02
CA GLN A 253 -9.93 -27.62 0.58
C GLN A 253 -11.03 -27.09 -0.37
N SER A 254 -11.15 -25.80 -0.70
CA SER A 254 -11.96 -25.32 -1.83
C SER A 254 -11.67 -23.88 -2.30
N LEU A 255 -10.52 -23.27 -1.99
CA LEU A 255 -10.30 -21.84 -2.22
C LEU A 255 -8.87 -21.52 -2.70
N HIS A 256 -8.75 -20.77 -3.80
CA HIS A 256 -7.49 -20.45 -4.49
C HIS A 256 -7.12 -18.97 -4.33
N THR A 257 -6.23 -18.62 -3.40
CA THR A 257 -5.51 -17.32 -3.48
C THR A 257 -4.18 -17.55 -4.18
N THR A 258 -3.98 -16.84 -5.29
CA THR A 258 -2.77 -16.96 -6.13
C THR A 258 -1.91 -15.71 -5.96
N ILE A 259 -0.63 -15.90 -5.64
CA ILE A 259 0.39 -14.85 -5.77
C ILE A 259 1.14 -15.10 -7.08
N ALA A 260 1.01 -14.16 -8.00
CA ALA A 260 1.84 -14.10 -9.19
C ALA A 260 2.85 -12.96 -9.02
N ILE A 261 4.14 -13.28 -9.12
CA ILE A 261 5.20 -12.28 -9.18
C ILE A 261 5.53 -12.02 -10.65
N TRP A 262 5.41 -10.76 -11.02
CA TRP A 262 5.73 -10.20 -12.31
C TRP A 262 7.04 -9.42 -12.22
N ILE A 263 7.90 -9.56 -13.22
CA ILE A 263 9.14 -8.80 -13.29
C ILE A 263 9.20 -8.23 -14.68
N LEU A 264 8.96 -6.94 -14.72
CA LEU A 264 8.95 -6.18 -15.94
C LEU A 264 10.34 -5.64 -16.19
N ASN A 265 10.93 -6.01 -17.32
CA ASN A 265 12.07 -5.30 -17.85
C ASN A 265 11.58 -3.98 -18.44
N ASN A 266 11.86 -2.86 -17.78
CA ASN A 266 11.69 -1.52 -18.33
C ASN A 266 12.92 -1.14 -19.19
N SER A 267 13.22 -1.92 -20.24
CA SER A 267 14.23 -1.57 -21.26
C SER A 267 13.73 -0.48 -22.23
N SER A 268 12.88 0.43 -21.77
CA SER A 268 12.30 1.50 -22.59
C SER A 268 12.20 2.80 -21.81
N TYR A 269 13.33 3.24 -21.26
CA TYR A 269 13.62 4.64 -20.96
C TYR A 269 15.10 4.94 -21.26
#